data_AF-R1CTF6-F1
#
_entry.id   AF-R1CTF6-F1
#
_cell.length_a   1.000
_cell.length_b   1.000
_cell.length_c   1.000
_cell.angle_alpha   90.00
_cell.angle_beta   90.00
_cell.angle_gamma   90.00
#
_symmetry.space_group_name_H-M   'P 1'
#
loop_
_entity.id
_entity.type
_entity.pdbx_description
1 polymer ?
#
loop_
_entity_poly.entity_id
_entity_poly.type
_entity_poly.pdbx_seq_one_letter_code
_entity_poly.pdbx_strand_id
1 'polypeptide(L)'
;MNCIGGLLYSALLRTTVEVRTFHVDETYIAAQKSAAKASGASAFVSTNDVITSWFLQRGGFGLGMMAVNFRGRLPDAPMSLAGNYESVVLYRLADVATPSLLRRSLAKFRRAATPSTDLPSSREHLGLRCGMVSNWSSFAKPVELPGASQARADKPVACMVAGSPHILVGLPAEGELVGEPVAVTA
;
A
#
# COMPACT_ATOMS: atom_id res chain seq x y z
N MET A 1 10.80 15.83 -6.10
CA MET A 1 11.62 15.43 -4.94
C MET A 1 13.01 16.01 -5.16
N ASN A 2 13.43 17.04 -4.42
CA ASN A 2 14.84 17.44 -4.45
C ASN A 2 15.61 16.44 -3.60
N CYS A 3 16.14 15.39 -4.24
CA CYS A 3 16.88 14.30 -3.59
C CYS A 3 17.98 14.81 -2.65
N ILE A 4 18.52 16.00 -2.91
CA ILE A 4 19.52 16.69 -2.08
C ILE A 4 19.00 16.99 -0.67
N GLY A 5 17.75 17.45 -0.52
CA GLY A 5 17.18 17.78 0.79
C GLY A 5 16.98 16.55 1.66
N GLY A 6 16.53 15.43 1.07
CA GLY A 6 16.38 14.16 1.77
C GLY A 6 17.74 13.55 2.18
N LEU A 7 18.75 13.66 1.31
CA LEU A 7 20.12 13.22 1.61
C LEU A 7 20.75 14.04 2.75
N LEU A 8 20.60 15.36 2.74
CA LEU A 8 21.08 16.23 3.81
C LEU A 8 20.35 15.97 5.12
N TYR A 9 19.02 15.82 5.11
CA TYR A 9 18.23 15.49 6.29
C TYR A 9 18.64 14.13 6.87
N SER A 10 18.81 13.10 6.04
CA SER A 10 19.23 11.77 6.47
C SER A 10 20.67 11.76 7.00
N ALA A 11 21.59 12.48 6.35
CA ALA A 11 22.98 12.60 6.79
C ALA A 11 23.11 13.36 8.12
N LEU A 12 22.31 14.41 8.32
CA LEU A 12 22.33 15.23 9.54
C LEU A 12 21.61 14.57 10.72
N LEU A 13 20.50 13.86 10.47
CA LEU A 13 19.65 13.30 11.52
C LEU A 13 19.81 11.79 11.71
N ARG A 14 20.73 11.14 10.95
CA ARG A 14 21.03 9.71 11.04
C ARG A 14 19.77 8.83 11.06
N THR A 15 18.80 9.17 10.21
CA THR A 15 17.52 8.46 10.20
C THR A 15 17.75 7.02 9.77
N THR A 16 17.52 6.07 10.67
CA THR A 16 17.51 4.65 10.33
C THR A 16 16.25 4.31 9.54
N VAL A 17 16.36 3.36 8.62
CA VAL A 17 15.21 2.73 7.98
C VAL A 17 14.97 1.42 8.69
N GLU A 18 13.77 1.26 9.23
CA GLU A 18 13.29 0.00 9.77
C GLU A 18 12.45 -0.70 8.71
N VAL A 19 12.58 -2.02 8.65
CA VAL A 19 11.73 -2.90 7.85
C VAL A 19 10.98 -3.80 8.81
N ARG A 20 9.65 -3.77 8.73
CA ARG A 20 8.76 -4.62 9.53
C ARG A 20 7.92 -5.48 8.60
N THR A 21 7.76 -6.75 8.97
CA THR A 21 6.92 -7.70 8.25
C THR A 21 5.79 -8.15 9.15
N PHE A 22 4.58 -8.14 8.60
CA PHE A 22 3.37 -8.44 9.34
C PHE A 22 2.58 -9.52 8.64
N HIS A 23 1.91 -10.34 9.44
CA HIS A 23 0.84 -11.18 8.95
C HIS A 23 -0.44 -10.38 8.80
N VAL A 24 -1.29 -10.76 7.86
CA VAL A 24 -2.57 -10.09 7.64
C VAL A 24 -3.66 -10.93 8.29
N ASP A 25 -4.39 -10.34 9.24
CA ASP A 25 -5.62 -10.89 9.82
C ASP A 25 -6.67 -11.13 8.71
N GLU A 26 -6.88 -12.40 8.41
CA GLU A 26 -7.82 -12.85 7.37
C GLU A 26 -9.28 -12.60 7.76
N THR A 27 -9.60 -12.59 9.06
CA THR A 27 -10.96 -12.34 9.55
C THR A 27 -11.34 -10.89 9.31
N TYR A 28 -10.44 -9.94 9.59
CA TYR A 28 -10.61 -8.53 9.24
C TYR A 28 -10.78 -8.34 7.73
N ILE A 29 -9.93 -8.97 6.91
CA ILE A 29 -10.04 -8.88 5.44
C ILE A 29 -11.40 -9.38 4.96
N ALA A 30 -11.88 -10.52 5.48
CA ALA A 30 -13.17 -11.07 5.12
C ALA A 30 -14.33 -10.13 5.52
N ALA A 31 -14.27 -9.53 6.72
CA ALA A 31 -15.25 -8.56 7.18
C ALA A 31 -15.31 -7.32 6.28
N GLN A 32 -14.16 -6.73 5.93
CA GLN A 32 -14.09 -5.55 5.06
C GLN A 32 -14.63 -5.83 3.64
N LYS A 33 -14.31 -7.00 3.07
CA LYS A 33 -14.85 -7.41 1.77
C LYS A 33 -16.37 -7.58 1.83
N SER A 34 -16.88 -8.15 2.92
CA SER A 34 -18.31 -8.37 3.13
C SER A 34 -19.06 -7.04 3.29
N ALA A 35 -18.53 -6.11 4.07
CA ALA A 35 -19.07 -4.76 4.22
C ALA A 35 -19.10 -4.00 2.89
N ALA A 36 -18.02 -4.08 2.10
CA ALA A 36 -17.96 -3.47 0.78
C ALA A 36 -19.02 -4.05 -0.17
N LYS A 37 -19.23 -5.36 -0.16
CA LYS A 37 -20.27 -6.03 -0.94
C LYS A 37 -21.67 -5.59 -0.50
N ALA A 38 -21.94 -5.55 0.81
CA ALA A 38 -23.23 -5.14 1.37
C ALA A 38 -23.59 -3.69 1.03
N SER A 39 -22.60 -2.79 0.96
CA SER A 39 -22.81 -1.39 0.57
C SER A 39 -23.22 -1.18 -0.90
N GLY A 40 -23.08 -2.21 -1.76
CA GLY A 40 -23.30 -2.11 -3.20
C GLY A 40 -22.29 -1.22 -3.94
N ALA A 41 -21.29 -0.66 -3.24
CA ALA A 41 -20.37 0.34 -3.80
C ALA A 41 -19.36 -0.21 -4.83
N SER A 42 -19.15 -1.53 -4.86
CA SER A 42 -18.30 -2.24 -5.83
C SER A 42 -18.66 -3.73 -5.88
N ALA A 43 -18.66 -4.33 -7.07
CA ALA A 43 -18.98 -5.75 -7.26
C ALA A 43 -17.93 -6.69 -6.65
N PHE A 44 -16.68 -6.23 -6.51
CA PHE A 44 -15.58 -7.01 -5.96
C PHE A 44 -14.54 -6.08 -5.31
N VAL A 45 -14.03 -6.47 -4.15
CA VAL A 45 -12.91 -5.81 -3.45
C VAL A 45 -11.84 -6.85 -3.16
N SER A 46 -10.58 -6.53 -3.47
CA SER A 46 -9.44 -7.42 -3.27
C SER A 46 -8.84 -7.24 -1.89
N THR A 47 -8.04 -8.22 -1.45
CA THR A 47 -7.19 -8.07 -0.26
C THR A 47 -6.27 -6.86 -0.36
N ASN A 48 -5.71 -6.59 -1.56
CA ASN A 48 -4.86 -5.42 -1.78
C ASN A 48 -5.60 -4.09 -1.57
N ASP A 49 -6.86 -3.99 -2.02
CA ASP A 49 -7.68 -2.78 -1.81
C ASP A 49 -7.89 -2.51 -0.32
N VAL A 50 -8.15 -3.57 0.46
CA VAL A 50 -8.34 -3.46 1.92
C VAL A 50 -7.05 -3.03 2.62
N ILE A 51 -5.94 -3.72 2.36
CA ILE A 51 -4.65 -3.40 2.98
C ILE A 51 -4.18 -2.00 2.60
N THR A 52 -4.29 -1.62 1.32
CA THR A 52 -3.88 -0.30 0.84
C THR A 52 -4.73 0.81 1.48
N SER A 53 -6.05 0.62 1.54
CA SER A 53 -6.98 1.55 2.22
C SER A 53 -6.58 1.73 3.68
N TRP A 54 -6.37 0.61 4.39
CA TRP A 54 -6.00 0.61 5.80
C TRP A 54 -4.65 1.29 6.04
N PHE A 55 -3.62 0.91 5.27
CA PHE A 55 -2.26 1.41 5.44
C PHE A 55 -2.16 2.91 5.18
N LEU A 56 -2.75 3.37 4.07
CA LEU A 56 -2.66 4.79 3.70
C LEU A 56 -3.47 5.68 4.63
N GLN A 57 -4.60 5.20 5.17
CA GLN A 57 -5.37 5.94 6.17
C GLN A 57 -4.65 6.01 7.53
N ARG A 58 -4.01 4.92 7.96
CA ARG A 58 -3.40 4.85 9.30
C ARG A 58 -1.98 5.39 9.38
N GLY A 59 -1.22 5.37 8.30
CA GLY A 59 0.18 5.79 8.31
C GLY A 59 0.43 7.30 8.42
N GLY A 60 -0.63 8.10 8.62
CA GLY A 60 -0.54 9.56 8.76
C GLY A 60 0.04 10.24 7.52
N PHE A 61 -0.20 9.66 6.35
CA PHE A 61 0.31 10.19 5.08
C PHE A 61 -0.61 11.28 4.55
N GLY A 62 -0.03 12.38 4.06
CA GLY A 62 -0.79 13.40 3.33
C GLY A 62 -0.87 13.13 1.82
N LEU A 63 -0.07 12.18 1.33
CA LEU A 63 -0.10 11.67 -0.04
C LEU A 63 0.22 10.17 -0.05
N GLY A 64 -0.69 9.37 -0.56
CA GLY A 64 -0.50 7.96 -0.83
C GLY A 64 -0.14 7.71 -2.29
N MET A 65 0.62 6.65 -2.54
CA MET A 65 1.06 6.22 -3.87
C MET A 65 0.86 4.73 -3.97
N MET A 66 0.31 4.24 -5.07
CA MET A 66 0.24 2.81 -5.35
C MET A 66 0.85 2.52 -6.71
N ALA A 67 1.88 1.67 -6.73
CA ALA A 67 2.43 1.12 -7.96
C ALA A 67 1.47 0.09 -8.54
N VAL A 68 1.20 0.21 -9.85
CA VAL A 68 0.25 -0.61 -10.58
C VAL A 68 0.96 -1.26 -11.76
N ASN A 69 0.93 -2.60 -11.81
CA ASN A 69 1.41 -3.36 -12.96
C ASN A 69 0.45 -3.18 -14.15
N PHE A 70 0.97 -2.72 -15.28
CA PHE A 70 0.23 -2.56 -16.54
C PHE A 70 0.37 -3.77 -17.48
N ARG A 71 1.21 -4.75 -17.16
CA ARG A 71 1.25 -6.00 -17.93
C ARG A 71 -0.11 -6.69 -17.90
N GLY A 72 -0.55 -7.19 -19.06
CA GLY A 72 -1.88 -7.78 -19.27
C GLY A 72 -3.02 -6.77 -19.22
N ARG A 73 -2.74 -5.46 -19.13
CA ARG A 73 -3.76 -4.38 -19.10
C ARG A 73 -3.66 -3.42 -20.28
N LEU A 74 -2.55 -3.44 -21.02
CA LEU A 74 -2.36 -2.73 -22.27
C LEU A 74 -2.19 -3.76 -23.41
N PRO A 75 -2.71 -3.49 -24.63
CA PRO A 75 -2.64 -4.42 -25.75
C PRO A 75 -1.21 -4.86 -26.11
N ASP A 76 -0.24 -3.99 -25.91
CA ASP A 76 1.17 -4.12 -26.28
C ASP A 76 2.08 -4.52 -25.10
N ALA A 77 1.52 -4.77 -23.92
CA ALA A 77 2.28 -5.17 -22.74
C ALA A 77 1.80 -6.52 -22.17
N PRO A 78 2.06 -7.66 -22.81
CA PRO A 78 1.72 -8.96 -22.25
C PRO A 78 2.54 -9.28 -20.99
N MET A 79 2.07 -10.26 -20.20
CA MET A 79 2.70 -10.67 -18.94
C MET A 79 4.14 -11.21 -19.09
N SER A 80 4.53 -11.62 -20.30
CA SER A 80 5.85 -12.19 -20.59
C SER A 80 6.96 -11.16 -20.81
N LEU A 81 6.65 -9.87 -20.93
CA LEU A 81 7.68 -8.86 -21.23
C LEU A 81 8.57 -8.56 -20.01
N ALA A 82 9.88 -8.57 -20.26
CA ALA A 82 10.90 -8.07 -19.34
C ALA A 82 10.98 -6.53 -19.39
N GLY A 83 11.30 -5.91 -18.26
CA GLY A 83 11.35 -4.44 -18.09
C GLY A 83 10.25 -3.92 -17.15
N ASN A 84 10.26 -2.62 -16.87
CA ASN A 84 9.30 -2.00 -15.94
C ASN A 84 8.05 -1.52 -16.70
N TYR A 85 6.93 -2.22 -16.49
CA TYR A 85 5.61 -1.85 -17.03
C TYR A 85 4.70 -1.49 -15.87
N GLU A 86 5.05 -0.43 -15.17
CA GLU A 86 4.29 0.09 -14.05
C GLU A 86 4.03 1.58 -14.18
N SER A 87 2.96 2.03 -13.54
CA SER A 87 2.72 3.44 -13.27
C SER A 87 2.18 3.60 -11.85
N VAL A 88 2.15 4.83 -11.36
CA VAL A 88 1.76 5.15 -9.99
C VAL A 88 0.45 5.91 -10.01
N VAL A 89 -0.52 5.44 -9.22
CA VAL A 89 -1.71 6.23 -8.90
C VAL A 89 -1.47 6.98 -7.59
N LEU A 90 -1.64 8.30 -7.62
CA LEU A 90 -1.54 9.17 -6.45
C LEU A 90 -2.90 9.27 -5.76
N TYR A 91 -2.87 9.31 -4.43
CA TYR A 91 -4.05 9.33 -3.58
C TYR A 91 -3.95 10.37 -2.47
N ARG A 92 -5.02 11.13 -2.25
CA ARG A 92 -5.28 11.79 -0.97
C ARG A 92 -6.05 10.84 -0.06
N LEU A 93 -6.11 11.15 1.23
CA LEU A 93 -6.81 10.30 2.21
C LEU A 93 -8.28 10.04 1.84
N ALA A 94 -8.98 11.05 1.30
CA ALA A 94 -10.35 10.88 0.81
C ALA A 94 -10.47 9.89 -0.35
N ASP A 95 -9.42 9.68 -1.16
CA ASP A 95 -9.44 8.73 -2.27
C ASP A 95 -9.29 7.27 -1.81
N VAL A 96 -8.81 7.06 -0.57
CA VAL A 96 -8.52 5.75 0.01
C VAL A 96 -9.33 5.52 1.28
N ALA A 97 -10.38 6.33 1.50
CA ALA A 97 -11.25 6.24 2.66
C ALA A 97 -11.96 4.87 2.76
N THR A 98 -12.17 4.19 1.63
CA THR A 98 -12.73 2.84 1.60
C THR A 98 -12.02 1.96 0.57
N PRO A 99 -11.99 0.63 0.78
CA PRO A 99 -11.47 -0.31 -0.20
C PRO A 99 -12.21 -0.23 -1.55
N SER A 100 -13.52 0.07 -1.53
CA SER A 100 -14.34 0.26 -2.74
C SER A 100 -13.90 1.47 -3.57
N LEU A 101 -13.43 2.56 -2.94
CA LEU A 101 -12.89 3.72 -3.68
C LEU A 101 -11.62 3.34 -4.44
N LEU A 102 -10.71 2.61 -3.81
CA LEU A 102 -9.51 2.09 -4.47
C LEU A 102 -9.85 1.17 -5.64
N ARG A 103 -10.83 0.28 -5.45
CA ARG A 103 -11.31 -0.58 -6.53
C ARG A 103 -11.80 0.23 -7.72
N ARG A 104 -12.66 1.22 -7.49
CA ARG A 104 -13.16 2.12 -8.56
C ARG A 104 -12.04 2.92 -9.20
N SER A 105 -11.05 3.30 -8.40
CA SER A 105 -9.87 4.01 -8.90
C SER A 105 -9.06 3.16 -9.88
N LEU A 106 -8.77 1.91 -9.51
CA LEU A 106 -8.01 0.97 -10.33
C LEU A 106 -8.73 0.59 -11.63
N ALA A 107 -10.06 0.62 -11.66
CA ALA A 107 -10.81 0.39 -12.90
C ALA A 107 -10.57 1.48 -13.97
N LYS A 108 -10.13 2.67 -13.55
CA LYS A 108 -9.90 3.84 -14.44
C LYS A 108 -8.48 4.38 -14.36
N PHE A 109 -7.59 3.73 -13.59
CA PHE A 109 -6.23 4.19 -13.27
C PHE A 109 -6.15 5.66 -12.80
N ARG A 110 -7.17 6.11 -12.06
CA ARG A 110 -7.26 7.50 -11.58
C ARG A 110 -8.03 7.57 -10.27
N ARG A 111 -7.88 8.66 -9.51
CA ARG A 111 -8.60 8.91 -8.25
C ARG A 111 -10.12 8.84 -8.44
N ALA A 112 -10.83 8.35 -7.41
CA ALA A 112 -12.26 8.02 -7.49
C ALA A 112 -13.12 8.62 -6.37
N ALA A 113 -12.57 9.51 -5.53
CA ALA A 113 -13.35 10.24 -4.55
C ALA A 113 -14.37 11.19 -5.21
N THR A 114 -15.46 11.43 -4.48
CA THR A 114 -16.49 12.41 -4.83
C THR A 114 -16.75 13.30 -3.60
N PRO A 115 -16.51 14.62 -3.67
CA PRO A 115 -15.93 15.35 -4.81
C PRO A 115 -14.49 14.89 -5.12
N SER A 116 -14.02 15.18 -6.34
CA SER A 116 -12.65 14.85 -6.73
C SER A 116 -11.67 15.61 -5.85
N THR A 117 -10.57 14.97 -5.47
CA THR A 117 -9.51 15.58 -4.67
C THR A 117 -8.52 16.31 -5.57
N ASP A 118 -7.91 17.38 -5.05
CA ASP A 118 -6.79 18.04 -5.71
C ASP A 118 -5.46 17.36 -5.37
N LEU A 119 -4.52 17.41 -6.33
CA LEU A 119 -3.13 17.07 -6.03
C LEU A 119 -2.55 18.15 -5.09
N PRO A 120 -1.60 17.78 -4.22
CA PRO A 120 -0.93 18.78 -3.38
C PRO A 120 -0.30 19.88 -4.23
N SER A 121 -0.48 21.13 -3.81
CA SER A 121 0.32 22.24 -4.31
C SER A 121 1.81 22.04 -3.99
N SER A 122 2.69 22.75 -4.70
CA SER A 122 4.14 22.69 -4.45
C SER A 122 4.50 23.05 -3.01
N ARG A 123 3.74 23.96 -2.39
CA ARG A 123 3.94 24.37 -0.99
C ARG A 123 3.50 23.28 -0.01
N GLU A 124 2.35 22.66 -0.24
CA GLU A 124 1.91 21.53 0.58
C GLU A 124 2.93 20.40 0.52
N HIS A 125 3.45 20.08 -0.68
CA HIS A 125 4.37 18.97 -0.91
C HIS A 125 5.62 19.00 0.00
N LEU A 126 6.08 20.18 0.42
CA LEU A 126 7.24 20.33 1.30
C LEU A 126 7.01 19.80 2.73
N GLY A 127 5.75 19.76 3.19
CA GLY A 127 5.37 19.28 4.52
C GLY A 127 4.69 17.92 4.53
N LEU A 128 4.46 17.31 3.36
CA LEU A 128 3.71 16.05 3.29
C LEU A 128 4.58 14.84 3.60
N ARG A 129 4.04 13.96 4.45
CA ARG A 129 4.48 12.57 4.54
C ARG A 129 3.87 11.77 3.38
N CYS A 130 4.72 11.05 2.65
CA CYS A 130 4.30 10.22 1.54
C CYS A 130 4.35 8.74 1.94
N GLY A 131 3.30 7.99 1.61
CA GLY A 131 3.25 6.53 1.75
C GLY A 131 3.20 5.87 0.38
N MET A 132 3.92 4.77 0.20
CA MET A 132 3.91 4.01 -1.05
C MET A 132 3.52 2.56 -0.81
N VAL A 133 2.68 2.02 -1.68
CA VAL A 133 2.26 0.63 -1.69
C VAL A 133 2.67 0.00 -3.02
N SER A 134 3.45 -1.07 -2.94
CA SER A 134 3.75 -1.95 -4.07
C SER A 134 3.23 -3.36 -3.78
N ASN A 135 2.56 -3.98 -4.75
CA ASN A 135 1.96 -5.29 -4.57
C ASN A 135 2.67 -6.35 -5.42
N TRP A 136 3.21 -7.37 -4.75
CA TRP A 136 3.88 -8.51 -5.38
C TRP A 136 3.14 -9.84 -5.22
N SER A 137 1.98 -9.85 -4.55
CA SER A 137 1.26 -11.06 -4.18
C SER A 137 0.89 -11.95 -5.36
N SER A 138 0.54 -11.39 -6.52
CA SER A 138 0.18 -12.19 -7.71
C SER A 138 1.37 -12.79 -8.45
N PHE A 139 2.60 -12.37 -8.15
CA PHE A 139 3.83 -12.90 -8.76
C PHE A 139 4.42 -14.06 -7.97
N ALA A 140 4.01 -14.23 -6.71
CA ALA A 140 4.48 -15.31 -5.86
C ALA A 140 4.09 -16.67 -6.46
N LYS A 141 5.10 -17.48 -6.77
CA LYS A 141 4.97 -18.87 -7.20
C LYS A 141 5.90 -19.73 -6.34
N PRO A 142 5.56 -21.00 -6.08
CA PRO A 142 6.51 -21.94 -5.51
C PRO A 142 7.79 -21.95 -6.35
N VAL A 143 8.94 -21.86 -5.69
CA VAL A 143 10.24 -21.97 -6.34
C VAL A 143 10.83 -23.31 -5.94
N GLU A 144 10.89 -24.24 -6.89
CA GLU A 144 11.49 -25.55 -6.69
C GLU A 144 12.98 -25.48 -7.05
N LEU A 145 13.84 -25.52 -6.03
CA LEU A 145 15.28 -25.63 -6.20
C LEU A 145 15.70 -27.03 -5.77
N PRO A 146 16.39 -27.82 -6.63
CA PRO A 146 16.83 -29.17 -6.27
C PRO A 146 17.63 -29.17 -4.97
N GLY A 147 17.23 -30.01 -4.01
CA GLY A 147 17.88 -30.13 -2.71
C GLY A 147 17.53 -29.04 -1.69
N ALA A 148 16.64 -28.10 -2.01
CA ALA A 148 16.18 -27.08 -1.07
C ALA A 148 14.72 -27.30 -0.66
N SER A 149 14.39 -26.95 0.58
CA SER A 149 13.02 -26.79 1.03
C SER A 149 12.69 -25.30 1.18
N GLN A 150 11.54 -24.88 0.67
CA GLN A 150 11.05 -23.54 0.92
C GLN A 150 10.55 -23.47 2.36
N ALA A 151 11.20 -22.65 3.20
CA ALA A 151 10.65 -22.25 4.49
C ALA A 151 9.39 -21.42 4.22
N ARG A 152 8.24 -22.08 4.14
CA ARG A 152 6.96 -21.43 3.91
C ARG A 152 6.59 -20.70 5.21
N ALA A 153 6.36 -19.39 5.13
CA ALA A 153 5.55 -18.73 6.14
C ALA A 153 4.17 -19.39 6.10
N ASP A 154 3.78 -20.00 7.21
CA ASP A 154 2.51 -20.66 7.48
C ASP A 154 1.27 -19.85 7.06
N LYS A 155 1.39 -18.52 7.03
CA LYS A 155 0.31 -17.60 6.60
C LYS A 155 0.52 -17.07 5.17
N PRO A 156 -0.53 -17.07 4.32
CA PRO A 156 -0.44 -16.81 2.89
C PRO A 156 -0.26 -15.33 2.49
N VAL A 157 -0.50 -14.39 3.42
CA VAL A 157 -0.41 -12.96 3.14
C VAL A 157 0.50 -12.28 4.15
N ALA A 158 1.64 -11.79 3.67
CA ALA A 158 2.57 -10.95 4.41
C ALA A 158 2.56 -9.53 3.83
N CYS A 159 2.61 -8.53 4.70
CA CYS A 159 2.82 -7.14 4.34
C CYS A 159 4.17 -6.69 4.87
N MET A 160 5.01 -6.15 4.00
CA MET A 160 6.27 -5.53 4.38
C MET A 160 6.09 -4.00 4.37
N VAL A 161 6.50 -3.36 5.45
CA VAL A 161 6.53 -1.90 5.55
C VAL A 161 7.95 -1.46 5.85
N ALA A 162 8.45 -0.49 5.09
CA ALA A 162 9.75 0.13 5.31
C ALA A 162 9.58 1.64 5.53
N GLY A 163 10.27 2.19 6.52
CA GLY A 163 10.19 3.62 6.83
C GLY A 163 11.10 4.01 8.00
N SER A 164 11.18 5.31 8.29
CA SER A 164 11.84 5.75 9.52
C SER A 164 10.97 5.42 10.75
N PRO A 165 11.56 5.28 11.95
CA PRO A 165 10.80 5.01 13.17
C PRO A 165 9.65 6.01 13.40
N HIS A 166 9.86 7.29 13.07
CA HIS A 166 8.84 8.34 13.15
C HIS A 166 7.67 8.13 12.18
N ILE A 167 7.90 7.44 11.06
CA ILE A 167 6.86 7.08 10.11
C ILE A 167 6.10 5.83 10.60
N LEU A 168 6.80 4.88 11.20
CA LEU A 168 6.25 3.59 11.65
C LEU A 168 5.60 3.63 13.04
N VAL A 169 5.63 4.76 13.74
CA VAL A 169 5.09 4.90 15.11
C VAL A 169 3.61 4.49 15.24
N GLY A 170 2.82 4.62 14.17
CA GLY A 170 1.42 4.22 14.13
C GLY A 170 1.17 2.74 13.78
N LEU A 171 2.24 1.96 13.59
CA LEU A 171 2.17 0.53 13.27
C LEU A 171 2.70 -0.30 14.42
N PRO A 172 2.16 -1.51 14.65
CA PRO A 172 2.72 -2.42 15.63
C PRO A 172 4.20 -2.73 15.31
N ALA A 173 4.97 -3.11 16.33
CA ALA A 173 6.36 -3.51 16.15
C ALA A 173 6.46 -4.88 15.44
N GLU A 174 5.53 -5.78 15.76
CA GLU A 174 5.45 -7.15 15.26
C GLU A 174 3.99 -7.65 15.27
N GLY A 175 3.72 -8.80 14.67
CA GLY A 175 2.42 -9.48 14.74
C GLY A 175 1.52 -9.29 13.51
N GLU A 176 0.22 -9.10 13.75
CA GLU A 176 -0.80 -8.96 12.70
C GLU A 176 -1.08 -7.48 12.38
N LEU A 177 -1.10 -7.13 11.08
CA LEU A 177 -1.21 -5.74 10.63
C LEU A 177 -2.62 -5.17 10.82
N VAL A 178 -3.65 -5.98 10.62
CA VAL A 178 -5.04 -5.54 10.52
C VAL A 178 -5.79 -5.94 11.79
N GLY A 179 -6.44 -4.95 12.42
CA GLY A 179 -7.09 -5.06 13.72
C GLY A 179 -7.51 -3.68 14.27
N GLU A 180 -8.26 -3.67 15.38
CA GLU A 180 -8.60 -2.44 16.11
C GLU A 180 -7.33 -1.73 16.61
N PRO A 181 -7.30 -0.40 16.69
CA PRO A 181 -6.10 0.36 17.06
C PRO A 181 -5.61 -0.03 18.46
N VAL A 182 -4.29 -0.14 18.63
CA VAL A 182 -3.68 0.14 19.93
C VAL A 182 -3.71 1.65 20.09
N ALA A 183 -4.34 2.17 21.14
CA ALA A 183 -4.39 3.59 21.41
C ALA A 183 -2.95 4.14 21.47
N VAL A 184 -2.57 4.98 20.51
CA VAL A 184 -1.32 5.72 20.58
C VAL A 184 -1.59 6.89 21.51
N THR A 185 -1.19 6.75 22.77
CA THR A 185 -1.11 7.88 23.69
C THR A 185 -0.08 8.87 23.15
N ALA A 186 -0.52 10.11 22.93
CA ALA A 186 0.30 11.23 22.49
C ALA A 186 1.41 11.58 23.49
#